data_AF-A0A349YLP9-F1
#
_entry.id   AF-A0A349YLP9-F1
#
_cell.length_a   1.000
_cell.length_b   1.000
_cell.length_c   1.000
_cell.angle_alpha   90.00
_cell.angle_beta   90.00
_cell.angle_gamma   90.00
#
_symmetry.space_group_name_H-M   'P 1'
#
loop_
_entity.id
_entity.type
_entity.pdbx_description
1 polymer ?
#
loop_
_entity_poly.entity_id
_entity_poly.type
_entity_poly.pdbx_seq_one_letter_code
_entity_poly.pdbx_strand_id
1 'polypeptide(L)'
;MAFCSDCGEKLEDNAQYCPKCGKKVEGQSAQNGVICPSCGMKLSSYTAKCPACGHEFDSVKVSDSFKEFSDAIDECDSIIASEPKTNKGGWPSWNGFKRLLWVVLNICTLCIPLPIYFIWPLVANNKTPFLSPGEKKKASLIENFSFTGDRATIVEALLFFKSKTDYIV
;
A
#
# COMPACT_ATOMS: atom_id res chain seq x y z
N MET A 1 40.40 -6.40 -7.78
CA MET A 1 41.13 -5.11 -7.85
C MET A 1 40.56 -4.22 -8.95
N ALA A 2 39.57 -3.40 -8.61
CA ALA A 2 39.00 -2.39 -9.50
C ALA A 2 39.58 -1.00 -9.19
N PHE A 3 39.55 -0.09 -10.16
CA PHE A 3 39.97 1.30 -10.00
C PHE A 3 38.82 2.23 -10.37
N CYS A 4 38.76 3.39 -9.72
CA CYS A 4 37.73 4.39 -10.03
C CYS A 4 37.93 4.96 -11.44
N SER A 5 36.89 4.90 -12.26
CA SER A 5 36.91 5.41 -13.64
C SER A 5 37.09 6.93 -13.74
N ASP A 6 36.77 7.68 -12.68
CA ASP A 6 36.91 9.14 -12.68
C ASP A 6 38.19 9.65 -12.02
N CYS A 7 38.69 9.01 -10.97
CA CYS A 7 39.82 9.53 -10.19
C CYS A 7 41.02 8.58 -10.07
N GLY A 8 40.93 7.37 -10.64
CA GLY A 8 42.01 6.39 -10.67
C GLY A 8 42.36 5.75 -9.32
N GLU A 9 41.62 6.05 -8.25
CA GLU A 9 41.89 5.49 -6.92
C GLU A 9 41.57 3.99 -6.87
N LYS A 10 42.36 3.24 -6.10
CA LYS A 10 42.15 1.80 -5.92
C LYS A 10 40.88 1.56 -5.11
N LEU A 11 40.00 0.71 -5.61
CA LEU A 11 38.74 0.35 -4.97
C LEU A 11 38.87 -1.00 -4.28
N GLU A 12 38.34 -1.09 -3.06
CA GLU A 12 38.12 -2.34 -2.34
C GLU A 12 37.09 -3.20 -3.10
N ASP A 13 37.19 -4.53 -3.03
CA ASP A 13 36.37 -5.47 -3.81
C ASP A 13 34.85 -5.47 -3.45
N ASN A 14 34.37 -4.51 -2.63
CA ASN A 14 32.94 -4.26 -2.32
C ASN A 14 32.58 -2.76 -2.17
N ALA A 15 33.40 -1.82 -2.68
CA ALA A 15 33.16 -0.39 -2.51
C ALA A 15 32.01 0.12 -3.41
N GLN A 16 30.87 0.49 -2.82
CA GLN A 16 29.74 1.08 -3.56
C GLN A 16 30.01 2.51 -4.06
N TYR A 17 30.90 3.23 -3.38
CA TYR A 17 31.31 4.60 -3.70
C TYR A 17 32.83 4.70 -3.61
N CYS A 18 33.43 5.51 -4.48
CA CYS A 18 34.85 5.80 -4.40
C CYS A 18 35.15 6.63 -3.14
N PRO A 19 36.09 6.20 -2.27
CA PRO A 19 36.40 6.90 -1.02
C PRO A 19 37.02 8.29 -1.24
N LYS A 20 37.54 8.57 -2.44
CA LYS A 20 38.25 9.81 -2.76
C LYS A 20 37.40 10.84 -3.50
N CYS A 21 36.62 10.42 -4.51
CA CYS A 21 35.82 11.34 -5.31
C CYS A 21 34.31 11.25 -5.05
N GLY A 22 33.85 10.29 -4.25
CA GLY A 22 32.44 10.10 -3.92
C GLY A 22 31.57 9.57 -5.06
N LYS A 23 32.12 9.31 -6.25
CA LYS A 23 31.35 8.75 -7.37
C LYS A 23 30.93 7.31 -7.08
N LYS A 24 29.68 6.98 -7.42
CA LYS A 24 29.15 5.62 -7.35
C LYS A 24 29.94 4.71 -8.29
N VAL A 25 30.40 3.58 -7.77
CA VAL A 25 31.12 2.56 -8.54
C VAL A 25 30.06 1.64 -9.15
N GLU A 26 29.86 1.69 -10.47
CA GLU A 26 28.85 0.91 -11.19
C GLU A 26 29.14 -0.60 -11.29
N GLY A 27 29.94 -1.15 -10.37
CA GLY A 27 30.41 -2.54 -10.44
C GLY A 27 29.78 -3.49 -9.44
N GLN A 28 29.24 -3.00 -8.32
CA GLN A 28 28.88 -3.87 -7.18
C GLN A 28 27.63 -3.34 -6.48
N SER A 29 26.52 -3.34 -7.22
CA SER A 29 25.26 -3.58 -6.54
C SER A 29 25.41 -4.96 -5.90
N ALA A 30 25.26 -5.03 -4.57
CA ALA A 30 24.97 -6.26 -3.87
C ALA A 30 23.62 -6.77 -4.40
N GLN A 31 23.67 -7.36 -5.59
CA GLN A 31 22.53 -7.98 -6.24
C GLN A 31 22.38 -9.26 -5.45
N ASN A 32 21.32 -9.38 -4.66
CA ASN A 32 20.70 -10.66 -4.36
C ASN A 32 20.21 -11.26 -5.69
N GLY A 33 21.16 -11.57 -6.57
CA GLY A 33 20.92 -12.03 -7.92
C GLY A 33 20.51 -13.48 -7.83
N VAL A 34 19.27 -13.75 -8.23
CA VAL A 34 18.78 -15.12 -8.34
C VAL A 34 19.58 -15.78 -9.46
N ILE A 35 20.24 -16.89 -9.13
CA ILE A 35 20.98 -17.69 -10.10
C ILE A 35 19.98 -18.66 -10.75
N CYS A 36 19.93 -18.70 -12.08
CA CYS A 36 19.07 -19.65 -12.77
C CYS A 36 19.53 -21.09 -12.46
N PRO A 37 18.66 -21.98 -11.94
CA PRO A 37 19.04 -23.34 -11.59
C PRO A 37 19.37 -24.20 -12.82
N SER A 38 18.92 -23.78 -14.01
CA SER A 38 19.08 -24.55 -15.25
C SER A 38 20.33 -24.17 -16.04
N CYS A 39 20.72 -22.89 -16.06
CA CYS A 39 21.88 -22.41 -16.84
C CYS A 39 22.95 -21.68 -16.03
N GLY A 40 22.72 -21.41 -14.74
CA GLY A 40 23.68 -20.74 -13.87
C GLY A 40 23.87 -19.23 -14.13
N MET A 41 23.07 -18.62 -15.01
CA MET A 41 23.14 -17.17 -15.24
C MET A 41 22.66 -16.41 -13.99
N LYS A 42 23.44 -15.41 -13.58
CA LYS A 42 23.06 -14.45 -12.53
C LYS A 42 22.07 -13.45 -13.11
N LEU A 43 20.85 -13.43 -12.58
CA LEU A 43 19.82 -12.46 -12.97
C LEU A 43 19.85 -11.25 -12.05
N SER A 44 19.70 -10.06 -12.62
CA SER A 44 19.60 -8.80 -11.88
C SER A 44 18.21 -8.55 -11.29
N SER A 45 17.20 -9.30 -11.73
CA SER A 45 15.81 -9.22 -11.24
C SER A 45 15.06 -10.53 -11.52
N TYR A 46 13.98 -10.77 -10.76
CA TYR A 46 13.07 -11.89 -10.98
C TYR A 46 12.37 -11.74 -12.34
N THR A 47 12.90 -12.43 -13.36
CA THR A 47 12.29 -12.50 -14.70
C THR A 47 11.54 -13.82 -14.83
N ALA A 48 10.31 -13.83 -15.37
CA ALA A 48 9.49 -15.05 -15.48
C ALA A 48 10.11 -16.15 -16.38
N LYS A 49 10.97 -15.76 -17.32
CA LYS A 49 11.74 -16.65 -18.19
C LYS A 49 13.19 -16.25 -18.19
N CYS A 50 14.10 -17.22 -18.11
CA CYS A 50 15.52 -16.94 -18.24
C CYS A 50 15.83 -16.49 -19.68
N PRO A 51 16.41 -15.30 -19.90
CA PRO A 51 16.75 -14.83 -21.24
C PRO A 51 17.85 -15.66 -21.93
N ALA A 52 18.62 -16.45 -21.17
CA ALA A 52 19.72 -17.25 -21.70
C ALA A 52 19.31 -18.66 -22.13
N CYS A 53 18.45 -19.32 -21.36
CA CYS A 53 18.08 -20.72 -21.61
C CYS A 53 16.58 -20.94 -21.83
N GLY A 54 15.76 -19.90 -21.69
CA GLY A 54 14.31 -20.01 -21.85
C GLY A 54 13.59 -20.72 -20.70
N HIS A 55 14.30 -21.13 -19.63
CA HIS A 55 13.70 -21.78 -18.48
C HIS A 55 12.64 -20.87 -17.83
N GLU A 56 11.41 -21.37 -17.75
CA GLU A 56 10.31 -20.72 -17.03
C GLU A 56 10.55 -20.88 -15.53
N PHE A 57 10.68 -19.77 -14.83
CA PHE A 57 10.71 -19.81 -13.38
C PHE A 57 9.28 -20.05 -12.93
N ASP A 58 8.99 -21.26 -12.44
CA ASP A 58 7.78 -21.51 -11.68
C ASP A 58 7.74 -20.47 -10.58
N SER A 59 6.75 -19.59 -10.66
CA SER A 59 6.43 -18.53 -9.71
C SER A 59 6.85 -18.98 -8.33
N VAL A 60 7.90 -18.34 -7.82
CA VAL A 60 8.57 -18.56 -6.53
C VAL A 60 7.68 -19.35 -5.60
N LYS A 61 8.13 -20.51 -5.08
CA LYS A 61 7.47 -21.22 -3.97
C LYS A 61 7.02 -20.18 -2.95
N VAL A 62 5.76 -19.79 -3.09
CA VAL A 62 5.16 -18.71 -2.33
C VAL A 62 5.18 -19.23 -0.91
N SER A 63 5.79 -18.49 0.01
CA SER A 63 5.81 -18.90 1.42
C SER A 63 4.38 -19.17 1.84
N ASP A 64 4.16 -20.20 2.66
CA ASP A 64 2.82 -20.58 3.08
C ASP A 64 2.06 -19.38 3.69
N SER A 65 2.79 -18.48 4.36
CA SER A 65 2.28 -17.21 4.89
C SER A 65 1.69 -16.24 3.85
N PHE A 66 2.21 -16.20 2.62
CA PHE A 66 1.64 -15.33 1.58
C PHE A 66 0.41 -15.97 0.92
N LYS A 67 0.38 -17.31 0.78
CA LYS A 67 -0.82 -18.01 0.29
C LYS A 67 -1.98 -17.82 1.26
N GLU A 68 -1.73 -18.04 2.55
CA GLU A 68 -2.72 -17.84 3.62
C GLU A 68 -3.23 -16.39 3.66
N PHE A 69 -2.36 -15.41 3.43
CA PHE A 69 -2.77 -14.01 3.29
C PHE A 69 -3.63 -13.76 2.04
N SER A 70 -3.25 -14.29 0.88
CA SER A 70 -4.03 -14.15 -0.37
C SER A 70 -5.43 -14.72 -0.22
N ASP A 71 -5.53 -15.93 0.34
CA ASP A 71 -6.81 -16.60 0.56
C ASP A 71 -7.70 -15.79 1.54
N ALA A 72 -7.11 -15.23 2.60
CA ALA A 72 -7.82 -14.37 3.56
C ALA A 72 -8.31 -13.06 2.93
N ILE A 73 -7.58 -12.50 1.96
CA ILE A 73 -7.99 -11.31 1.21
C ILE A 73 -9.17 -11.64 0.27
N ASP A 74 -9.09 -12.75 -0.45
CA ASP A 74 -10.14 -13.20 -1.37
C ASP A 74 -11.44 -13.51 -0.62
N GLU A 75 -11.34 -14.14 0.56
CA GLU A 75 -12.49 -14.34 1.44
C GLU A 75 -13.11 -13.00 1.85
N CYS A 76 -12.30 -12.02 2.26
CA CYS A 76 -12.80 -10.69 2.60
C CYS A 76 -13.49 -10.01 1.41
N ASP A 77 -12.97 -10.16 0.19
CA ASP A 77 -13.59 -9.58 -1.01
C ASP A 77 -14.94 -10.22 -1.33
N SER A 78 -15.09 -11.53 -1.13
CA SER A 78 -16.38 -12.21 -1.28
C SER A 78 -17.43 -11.71 -0.27
N ILE A 79 -17.00 -11.42 0.97
CA ILE A 79 -17.86 -10.84 2.01
C ILE A 79 -18.26 -9.42 1.62
N ILE A 80 -17.31 -8.58 1.19
CA ILE A 80 -17.58 -7.20 0.77
C ILE A 80 -18.53 -7.17 -0.43
N ALA A 81 -18.39 -8.09 -1.39
CA ALA A 81 -19.27 -8.19 -2.55
C ALA A 81 -20.72 -8.54 -2.19
N SER A 82 -20.94 -9.22 -1.07
CA SER A 82 -22.26 -9.62 -0.58
C SER A 82 -22.84 -8.66 0.47
N GLU A 83 -22.04 -7.79 1.09
CA GLU A 83 -22.49 -6.80 2.06
C GLU A 83 -23.33 -5.68 1.40
N PRO A 84 -24.55 -5.40 1.90
CA PRO A 84 -25.32 -4.24 1.41
C PRO A 84 -24.64 -2.94 1.86
N LYS A 85 -24.27 -2.08 0.91
CA LYS A 85 -23.76 -0.73 1.19
C LYS A 85 -24.83 0.16 1.83
N THR A 86 -25.08 0.01 3.12
CA THR A 86 -26.05 0.81 3.88
C THR A 86 -25.37 2.05 4.47
N ASN A 87 -24.86 2.93 3.62
CA ASN A 87 -24.40 4.23 4.09
C ASN A 87 -25.60 5.14 4.33
N LYS A 88 -26.19 5.06 5.53
CA LYS A 88 -27.20 6.00 5.98
C LYS A 88 -26.89 6.45 7.41
N GLY A 89 -25.73 7.06 7.61
CA GLY A 89 -25.51 7.91 8.78
C GLY A 89 -26.36 9.18 8.68
N GLY A 90 -26.96 9.63 9.78
CA GLY A 90 -27.70 10.90 9.85
C GLY A 90 -29.10 10.76 10.43
N TRP A 91 -29.92 11.82 10.26
CA TRP A 91 -31.31 11.87 10.72
C TRP A 91 -32.13 10.57 10.47
N PRO A 92 -32.02 9.90 9.30
CA PRO A 92 -32.77 8.67 9.01
C PRO A 92 -32.38 7.46 9.87
N SER A 93 -31.17 7.35 10.40
CA SER A 93 -30.73 6.21 11.22
C SER A 93 -30.90 6.41 12.73
N TRP A 94 -31.42 7.56 13.17
CA TRP A 94 -31.56 7.85 14.60
C TRP A 94 -32.79 7.18 15.23
N ASN A 95 -32.60 6.69 16.47
CA ASN A 95 -33.67 6.23 17.34
C ASN A 95 -34.66 7.37 17.66
N GLY A 96 -35.91 7.01 17.99
CA GLY A 96 -36.98 7.97 18.28
C GLY A 96 -36.61 9.00 19.36
N PHE A 97 -35.94 8.59 20.43
CA PHE A 97 -35.46 9.50 21.47
C PHE A 97 -34.46 10.54 20.95
N LYS A 98 -33.50 10.14 20.10
CA LYS A 98 -32.51 11.06 19.51
C LYS A 98 -33.16 12.06 18.56
N ARG A 99 -34.14 11.60 17.76
CA ARG A 99 -34.93 12.49 16.90
C ARG A 99 -35.71 13.51 17.72
N LEU A 100 -36.41 13.05 18.76
CA LEU A 100 -37.19 13.91 19.65
C LEU A 100 -36.31 14.94 20.34
N LEU A 101 -35.18 14.51 20.92
CA LEU A 101 -34.22 15.39 21.58
C LEU A 101 -33.69 16.48 20.63
N TRP A 102 -33.43 16.14 19.37
CA TRP A 102 -32.94 17.09 18.37
C TRP A 102 -34.02 18.05 17.86
N VAL A 103 -35.27 17.61 17.72
CA VAL A 103 -36.40 18.53 17.42
C VAL A 103 -36.56 19.52 18.58
N VAL A 104 -36.60 19.03 19.82
CA VAL A 104 -36.71 19.88 21.02
C VAL A 104 -35.54 20.85 21.10
N LEU A 105 -34.31 20.38 20.85
CA LEU A 105 -33.13 21.23 20.83
C LEU A 105 -33.25 22.34 19.79
N ASN A 106 -33.66 22.04 18.55
CA ASN A 106 -33.85 23.06 17.50
C ASN A 106 -34.94 24.06 17.87
N ILE A 107 -36.06 23.60 18.45
CA ILE A 107 -37.15 24.49 18.88
C ILE A 107 -36.67 25.43 20.00
N CYS A 108 -35.96 24.91 21.00
CA CYS A 108 -35.42 25.71 22.11
C CYS A 108 -34.32 26.69 21.69
N THR A 109 -33.62 26.42 20.59
CA THR A 109 -32.45 27.20 20.14
C THR A 109 -32.74 28.01 18.88
N LEU A 110 -34.00 28.33 18.59
CA LEU A 110 -34.42 29.13 17.42
C LEU A 110 -33.89 28.57 16.08
N CYS A 111 -33.88 27.25 15.93
CA CYS A 111 -33.43 26.52 14.75
C CYS A 111 -31.97 26.78 14.35
N ILE A 112 -31.11 27.27 15.24
CA ILE A 112 -29.66 27.50 14.97
C ILE A 112 -28.89 26.20 14.65
N PRO A 113 -29.15 25.04 15.29
CA PRO A 113 -28.43 23.79 15.00
C PRO A 113 -28.74 23.19 13.61
N LEU A 114 -29.93 23.46 13.06
CA LEU A 114 -30.40 22.93 11.78
C LEU A 114 -29.55 23.40 10.57
N PRO A 115 -29.30 24.71 10.34
CA PRO A 115 -28.47 25.17 9.24
C PRO A 115 -27.04 24.65 9.38
N ILE A 116 -26.49 24.58 10.60
CA ILE A 116 -25.15 24.00 10.83
C ILE A 116 -25.12 22.54 10.38
N TYR A 117 -26.12 21.74 10.74
CA TYR A 117 -26.22 20.33 10.33
C TYR A 117 -26.30 20.14 8.81
N PHE A 118 -27.00 21.02 8.09
CA PHE A 118 -27.11 20.97 6.63
C PHE A 118 -25.90 21.54 5.89
N ILE A 119 -25.22 22.52 6.47
CA ILE A 119 -24.04 23.18 5.87
C ILE A 119 -22.75 22.41 6.22
N TRP A 120 -22.73 21.65 7.31
CA TRP A 120 -21.58 20.84 7.75
C TRP A 120 -21.03 19.91 6.65
N PRO A 121 -21.83 19.15 5.88
CA PRO A 121 -21.29 18.31 4.81
C PRO A 121 -20.64 19.07 3.65
N LEU A 122 -21.00 20.35 3.46
CA LEU A 122 -20.42 21.22 2.42
C LEU A 122 -19.10 21.87 2.87
N VAL A 123 -18.93 22.07 4.18
CA VAL A 123 -17.72 22.69 4.76
C VAL A 123 -16.74 21.63 5.28
N ALA A 124 -17.24 20.46 5.68
CA ALA A 124 -16.43 19.34 6.11
C ALA A 124 -15.86 18.62 4.89
N ASN A 125 -14.59 18.87 4.61
CA ASN A 125 -13.77 18.00 3.76
C ASN A 125 -13.63 16.64 4.46
N ASN A 126 -14.62 15.77 4.32
CA ASN A 126 -14.63 14.43 4.90
C ASN A 126 -13.61 13.55 4.17
N LYS A 127 -12.35 13.62 4.59
CA LYS A 127 -11.23 12.87 4.01
C LYS A 127 -11.27 11.37 4.32
N THR A 128 -12.12 10.92 5.24
CA THR A 128 -12.20 9.51 5.64
C THR A 128 -13.40 8.85 4.96
N PRO A 129 -13.17 7.93 3.99
CA PRO A 129 -14.25 7.10 3.47
C PRO A 129 -14.85 6.28 4.62
N PHE A 130 -16.16 6.13 4.63
CA PHE A 130 -16.85 5.25 5.56
C PHE A 130 -16.64 3.81 5.08
N LEU A 131 -15.75 3.07 5.77
CA LEU A 131 -15.50 1.65 5.48
C LEU A 131 -16.53 0.75 6.17
N SER A 132 -17.02 -0.25 5.43
CA SER A 132 -17.83 -1.36 5.94
C SER A 132 -17.04 -2.23 6.93
N PRO A 133 -17.70 -3.07 7.74
CA PRO A 133 -17.03 -4.03 8.61
C PRO A 133 -16.05 -4.95 7.86
N GLY A 134 -16.45 -5.46 6.68
CA GLY A 134 -15.58 -6.25 5.81
C GLY A 134 -14.37 -5.46 5.28
N GLU A 135 -14.57 -4.21 4.86
CA GLU A 135 -13.49 -3.33 4.39
C GLU A 135 -12.47 -3.01 5.50
N LYS A 136 -12.93 -2.85 6.75
CA LYS A 136 -12.05 -2.65 7.92
C LYS A 136 -11.22 -3.88 8.24
N LYS A 137 -11.83 -5.08 8.18
CA LYS A 137 -11.12 -6.35 8.38
C LYS A 137 -10.02 -6.51 7.33
N LYS A 138 -10.34 -6.28 6.06
CA LYS A 138 -9.37 -6.31 4.95
C LYS A 138 -8.23 -5.31 5.14
N ALA A 139 -8.53 -4.07 5.52
CA ALA A 139 -7.52 -3.05 5.79
C ALA A 139 -6.56 -3.47 6.93
N SER A 140 -7.11 -4.01 8.03
CA SER A 140 -6.28 -4.47 9.16
C SER A 140 -5.38 -5.66 8.81
N LEU A 141 -5.83 -6.56 7.91
CA LEU A 141 -5.00 -7.66 7.41
C LEU A 141 -3.82 -7.12 6.60
N ILE A 142 -4.07 -6.14 5.73
CA ILE A 142 -3.03 -5.51 4.89
C ILE A 142 -2.00 -4.76 5.74
N GLU A 143 -2.45 -3.99 6.73
CA GLU A 143 -1.56 -3.19 7.60
C GLU A 143 -0.64 -4.04 8.47
N ASN A 144 -1.12 -5.20 8.93
CA ASN A 144 -0.35 -6.10 9.80
C ASN A 144 0.51 -7.10 9.02
N PHE A 145 0.34 -7.20 7.70
CA PHE A 145 1.12 -8.13 6.89
C PHE A 145 2.57 -7.64 6.77
N SER A 146 3.50 -8.42 7.33
CA SER A 146 4.93 -8.15 7.26
C SER A 146 5.45 -8.51 5.87
N PHE A 147 5.40 -7.58 4.93
CA PHE A 147 6.08 -7.76 3.64
C PHE A 147 7.58 -7.96 3.89
N THR A 148 8.07 -9.16 3.62
CA THR A 148 9.48 -9.57 3.71
C THR A 148 10.31 -9.10 2.50
N GLY A 149 9.70 -8.36 1.57
CA GLY A 149 10.35 -7.70 0.44
C GLY A 149 10.43 -6.19 0.63
N ASP A 150 11.59 -5.64 0.27
CA ASP A 150 12.00 -4.23 0.23
C ASP A 150 10.91 -3.20 0.61
N ARG A 151 10.77 -2.94 1.92
CA ARG A 151 9.79 -2.00 2.49
C ARG A 151 9.85 -0.62 1.80
N ALA A 152 11.00 -0.23 1.27
CA ALA A 152 11.16 1.02 0.53
C ALA A 152 10.30 1.05 -0.74
N THR A 153 10.27 -0.03 -1.51
CA THR A 153 9.50 -0.10 -2.77
C THR A 153 8.00 -0.03 -2.52
N ILE A 154 7.52 -0.65 -1.43
CA ILE A 154 6.09 -0.61 -1.04
C ILE A 154 5.72 0.80 -0.59
N VAL A 155 6.56 1.45 0.22
CA VAL A 155 6.33 2.82 0.66
C VAL A 155 6.32 3.79 -0.53
N GLU A 156 7.23 3.64 -1.49
CA GLU A 156 7.25 4.43 -2.74
C GLU A 156 5.97 4.22 -3.57
N ALA A 157 5.54 2.97 -3.73
CA ALA A 157 4.27 2.66 -4.42
C ALA A 157 3.08 3.28 -3.69
N LEU A 158 3.02 3.20 -2.36
CA LEU A 158 1.96 3.82 -1.55
C LEU A 158 1.97 5.36 -1.67
N LEU A 159 3.15 5.99 -1.67
CA LEU A 159 3.30 7.42 -1.89
C LEU A 159 2.85 7.82 -3.31
N PHE A 160 3.17 7.01 -4.32
CA PHE A 160 2.70 7.20 -5.68
C PHE A 160 1.17 7.11 -5.76
N PHE A 161 0.55 6.07 -5.17
CA PHE A 161 -0.91 5.94 -5.14
C PHE A 161 -1.57 7.12 -4.43
N LYS A 162 -1.07 7.50 -3.24
CA LYS A 162 -1.56 8.68 -2.51
C LYS A 162 -1.53 9.93 -3.38
N SER A 163 -0.41 10.16 -4.08
CA SER A 163 -0.28 11.31 -4.97
C SER A 163 -1.33 11.33 -6.06
N LYS A 164 -1.76 10.16 -6.58
CA LYS A 164 -2.80 10.06 -7.62
C LYS A 164 -4.20 10.20 -7.06
N THR A 165 -4.47 9.64 -5.89
CA THR A 165 -5.78 9.73 -5.23
C THR A 165 -6.09 11.17 -4.79
N ASP A 166 -5.07 11.94 -4.42
CA ASP A 166 -5.23 13.37 -4.09
C ASP A 166 -5.74 14.22 -5.28
N TYR A 167 -5.61 13.74 -6.53
CA TYR A 167 -6.20 14.36 -7.74
C TYR A 167 -7.58 13.83 -8.13
N ILE A 168 -8.06 12.76 -7.49
CA ILE A 168 -9.39 12.15 -7.74
C ILE A 168 -10.47 12.77 -6.82
N VAL A 169 -10.08 13.70 -5.94
CA VAL A 169 -10.97 14.50 -5.10
C VAL A 169 -11.42 15.76 -5.81
#